data_AF-A0A915UVC8-F1
#
_entry.id   AF-A0A915UVC8-F1
#
_cell.length_a   1.000
_cell.length_b   1.000
_cell.length_c   1.000
_cell.angle_alpha   90.00
_cell.angle_beta   90.00
_cell.angle_gamma   90.00
#
_symmetry.space_group_name_H-M   'P 1'
#
loop_
_entity.id
_entity.type
_entity.pdbx_description
1 polymer ?
#
loop_
_entity_poly.entity_id
_entity_poly.type
_entity_poly.pdbx_seq_one_letter_code
_entity_poly.pdbx_strand_id
1 'polypeptide(L)'
;MSKLRRVRPAQLLIAALVLIGVGVLTFALRDAVREAVVIPLAYAVWLTDLLLRSLPQSLFLAVLLIISVVIVLRGLLQAGARSGDPPLRSVAGSARSRLGFWARQLGNLDHSQFAREQTAQEMRSLMLKTLAHTHQLDPNEVMARLRSGTLNVPPEIEALLRNRQGWMQVEQPGSAHPLASLWRRLCRTFQPARRMTDQAAHLNDKLKAAIDYVEAQLGNST
;
A
#
# COMPACT_ATOMS: atom_id res chain seq x y z
N MET A 1 41.58 -49.06 16.73
CA MET A 1 42.67 -48.64 17.65
C MET A 1 42.59 -47.14 17.86
N SER A 2 41.88 -46.71 18.91
CA SER A 2 41.63 -45.30 19.25
C SER A 2 42.83 -44.70 19.97
N LYS A 3 43.49 -43.72 19.35
CA LYS A 3 44.49 -42.86 20.01
C LYS A 3 43.78 -42.04 21.09
N LEU A 4 43.77 -42.53 22.33
CA LEU A 4 43.37 -41.75 23.50
C LEU A 4 44.36 -40.60 23.67
N ARG A 5 43.98 -39.43 23.16
CA ARG A 5 44.72 -38.17 23.27
C ARG A 5 44.87 -37.86 24.76
N ARG A 6 46.08 -38.03 25.29
CA ARG A 6 46.42 -37.79 26.70
C ARG A 6 46.16 -36.30 27.00
N VAL A 7 44.97 -36.00 27.52
CA VAL A 7 44.55 -34.63 27.82
C VAL A 7 45.43 -34.13 28.95
N ARG A 8 46.06 -32.96 28.77
CA ARG A 8 46.93 -32.40 29.81
C ARG A 8 46.03 -31.97 30.98
N PRO A 9 46.35 -32.30 32.24
CA PRO A 9 45.50 -31.96 33.40
C PRO A 9 45.22 -30.45 33.51
N ALA A 10 46.17 -29.61 33.06
CA ALA A 10 45.98 -28.17 32.95
C ALA A 10 44.82 -27.76 32.02
N GLN A 11 44.58 -28.49 30.92
CA GLN A 11 43.47 -28.22 30.00
C GLN A 11 42.12 -28.55 30.64
N LEU A 12 42.06 -29.60 31.47
CA LEU A 12 40.85 -29.94 32.20
C LEU A 12 40.52 -28.89 33.27
N LEU A 13 41.53 -28.36 33.97
CA LEU A 13 41.34 -27.29 34.95
C LEU A 13 40.86 -25.99 34.30
N ILE A 14 41.44 -25.60 33.16
CA ILE A 14 40.99 -24.43 32.40
C ILE A 14 39.54 -24.62 31.91
N ALA A 15 39.22 -25.80 31.35
CA ALA A 15 37.87 -26.10 30.90
C ALA A 15 36.84 -26.05 32.04
N ALA A 16 37.19 -26.60 33.22
CA ALA A 16 36.34 -26.54 34.41
C ALA A 16 36.14 -25.09 34.89
N LEU A 17 37.19 -24.29 34.95
CA LEU A 17 37.11 -22.88 35.34
C LEU A 17 36.23 -22.07 34.38
N VAL A 18 36.39 -22.28 33.06
CA VAL A 18 35.57 -21.65 32.04
C VAL A 18 34.10 -22.07 32.18
N LEU A 19 33.83 -23.35 32.41
CA LEU A 19 32.47 -23.85 32.58
C LEU A 19 31.79 -23.22 33.80
N ILE A 20 32.51 -23.12 34.92
CA ILE A 20 32.04 -22.45 36.13
C ILE A 20 31.76 -20.97 35.85
N GLY A 21 32.70 -20.28 35.18
CA GLY A 21 32.55 -18.87 34.82
C GLY A 21 31.32 -18.60 33.93
N VAL A 22 31.09 -19.44 32.92
CA VAL A 22 29.90 -19.36 32.06
C VAL A 22 28.62 -19.62 32.87
N GLY A 23 28.66 -20.57 33.81
CA GLY A 23 27.53 -20.86 34.69
C GLY A 23 27.15 -19.66 35.56
N VAL A 24 28.13 -19.03 36.21
CA VAL A 24 27.93 -17.83 37.03
C VAL A 24 27.41 -16.66 36.19
N LEU A 25 27.98 -16.45 35.00
CA LEU A 25 27.55 -15.39 34.08
C LEU A 25 26.11 -15.59 33.61
N THR A 26 25.74 -16.82 33.26
CA THR A 26 24.37 -17.17 32.84
C THR A 26 23.37 -16.95 33.97
N PHE A 27 23.75 -17.30 35.20
CA PHE A 27 22.91 -17.08 36.38
C PHE A 27 22.71 -15.58 36.65
N ALA A 28 23.79 -14.79 36.62
CA ALA A 28 23.72 -13.34 36.79
C ALA A 28 22.88 -12.67 35.70
N LEU A 29 23.02 -13.10 34.44
CA LEU A 29 22.23 -12.58 33.33
C LEU A 29 20.75 -12.96 33.47
N ARG A 30 20.44 -14.17 33.96
CA ARG A 30 19.07 -14.60 34.21
C ARG A 30 18.37 -13.72 35.25
N ASP A 31 19.06 -13.41 36.35
CA ASP A 31 18.49 -12.52 37.38
C ASP A 31 18.31 -11.10 36.84
N ALA A 32 19.29 -10.57 36.10
CA ALA A 32 19.17 -9.27 35.45
C ALA A 32 17.98 -9.22 34.47
N VAL A 33 17.79 -10.26 33.64
CA VAL A 33 16.64 -10.34 32.72
C VAL A 33 15.33 -10.46 33.48
N ARG A 34 15.30 -11.26 34.56
CA ARG A 34 14.10 -11.42 35.39
C ARG A 34 13.69 -10.09 36.01
N GLU A 35 14.62 -9.36 36.57
CA GLU A 35 14.35 -8.12 37.28
C GLU A 35 14.07 -6.96 36.33
N ALA A 36 14.84 -6.84 35.23
CA ALA A 36 14.70 -5.75 34.28
C ALA A 36 13.56 -5.94 33.26
N VAL A 37 13.15 -7.18 32.97
CA VAL A 37 12.17 -7.48 31.91
C VAL A 37 10.95 -8.21 32.46
N VAL A 38 11.14 -9.34 33.14
CA VAL A 38 10.01 -10.21 33.53
C VAL A 38 9.11 -9.52 34.55
N ILE A 39 9.69 -8.91 35.59
CA ILE A 39 8.94 -8.18 36.62
C ILE A 39 8.13 -7.02 36.01
N PRO A 40 8.71 -6.06 35.26
CA PRO A 40 7.93 -4.96 34.70
C PRO A 40 6.89 -5.43 33.69
N LEU A 41 7.16 -6.49 32.91
CA LEU A 41 6.17 -7.05 32.00
C LEU A 41 4.98 -7.65 32.77
N ALA A 42 5.23 -8.38 33.86
CA ALA A 42 4.19 -8.92 34.72
C ALA A 42 3.32 -7.81 35.34
N TYR A 43 3.96 -6.72 35.80
CA TYR A 43 3.25 -5.53 36.28
C TYR A 43 2.42 -4.85 35.17
N ALA A 44 2.94 -4.77 33.94
CA ALA A 44 2.21 -4.19 32.82
C ALA A 44 0.96 -5.02 32.47
N VAL A 45 1.08 -6.35 32.46
CA VAL A 45 -0.07 -7.24 32.22
C VAL A 45 -1.10 -7.11 33.36
N TRP A 46 -0.65 -7.12 34.61
CA TRP A 46 -1.51 -6.95 35.77
C TRP A 46 -2.24 -5.60 35.75
N LEU A 47 -1.53 -4.52 35.46
CA LEU A 47 -2.11 -3.18 35.33
C LEU A 47 -3.12 -3.11 34.20
N THR A 48 -2.85 -3.79 33.07
CA THR A 48 -3.78 -3.87 31.94
C THR A 48 -5.05 -4.62 32.32
N ASP A 49 -4.93 -5.77 32.99
CA ASP A 49 -6.09 -6.51 33.51
C ASP A 49 -6.89 -5.67 34.50
N LEU A 50 -6.22 -4.95 35.40
CA LEU A 50 -6.85 -4.04 36.35
C LEU A 50 -7.60 -2.92 35.64
N LEU A 51 -6.99 -2.28 34.64
CA LEU A 51 -7.62 -1.23 33.85
C LEU A 51 -8.85 -1.77 33.10
N LEU A 52 -8.74 -2.94 32.48
CA LEU A 52 -9.84 -3.58 31.76
C LEU A 52 -10.99 -3.95 32.70
N ARG A 53 -10.71 -4.43 33.91
CA ARG A 53 -11.74 -4.73 34.92
C ARG A 53 -12.34 -3.48 35.57
N SER A 54 -11.54 -2.42 35.73
CA SER A 54 -11.98 -1.15 36.29
C SER A 54 -12.87 -0.35 35.33
N LEU A 55 -12.78 -0.65 34.02
CA LEU A 55 -13.67 -0.09 33.02
C LEU A 55 -15.02 -0.82 33.13
N PRO A 56 -16.07 -0.20 33.69
CA PRO A 56 -17.40 -0.78 33.67
C PRO A 56 -17.77 -1.05 32.20
N GLN A 57 -18.34 -2.22 31.95
CA GLN A 57 -18.75 -2.66 30.60
C GLN A 57 -19.58 -1.59 29.87
N SER A 58 -20.34 -0.77 30.61
CA SER A 58 -21.09 0.37 30.11
C SER A 58 -20.22 1.45 29.49
N LEU A 59 -19.04 1.78 30.06
CA LEU A 59 -18.12 2.77 29.50
C LEU A 59 -17.50 2.27 28.19
N PHE A 60 -17.12 0.99 28.12
CA PHE A 60 -16.63 0.41 26.87
C PHE A 60 -17.70 0.50 25.76
N LEU A 61 -18.94 0.12 26.08
CA LEU A 61 -20.07 0.24 25.15
C LEU A 61 -20.37 1.68 24.78
N ALA A 62 -20.29 2.62 25.72
CA ALA A 62 -20.50 4.04 25.46
C ALA A 62 -19.46 4.59 24.49
N VAL A 63 -18.17 4.29 24.69
CA VAL A 63 -17.10 4.70 23.77
C VAL A 63 -17.31 4.09 22.38
N LEU A 64 -17.62 2.79 22.31
CA LEU A 64 -17.87 2.11 21.04
C LEU A 64 -19.09 2.70 20.30
N LEU A 65 -20.15 3.01 21.04
CA LEU A 65 -21.36 3.64 20.50
C LEU A 65 -21.06 5.05 20.00
N ILE A 66 -20.30 5.86 20.75
CA ILE A 66 -19.86 7.20 20.31
C ILE A 66 -19.04 7.09 19.02
N ILE A 67 -18.07 6.16 18.95
CA ILE A 67 -17.27 5.95 17.74
C ILE A 67 -18.15 5.55 16.57
N SER A 68 -19.09 4.61 16.76
CA SER A 68 -20.02 4.16 15.73
C SER A 68 -20.86 5.32 15.21
N VAL A 69 -21.44 6.14 16.10
CA VAL A 69 -22.21 7.33 15.75
C VAL A 69 -21.36 8.33 14.96
N VAL A 70 -20.12 8.59 15.38
CA VAL A 70 -19.20 9.50 14.68
C VAL A 70 -18.89 8.98 13.27
N ILE A 71 -18.66 7.68 13.09
CA ILE A 71 -18.41 7.07 11.78
C ILE A 71 -19.65 7.21 10.89
N VAL A 72 -20.83 6.86 11.40
CA VAL A 72 -22.10 6.96 10.68
C VAL A 72 -22.39 8.40 10.29
N LEU A 73 -22.24 9.35 11.22
CA LEU A 73 -22.48 10.76 10.98
C LEU A 73 -21.50 11.35 9.98
N ARG A 74 -20.20 10.99 10.05
CA ARG A 74 -19.21 11.39 9.05
C ARG A 74 -19.53 10.80 7.68
N GLY A 75 -19.97 9.54 7.63
CA GLY A 75 -20.42 8.89 6.40
C GLY A 75 -21.63 9.59 5.79
N LEU A 76 -22.62 9.94 6.60
CA LEU A 76 -23.81 10.69 6.20
C LEU A 76 -23.49 12.10 5.75
N LEU A 77 -22.62 12.83 6.46
CA LEU A 77 -22.19 14.18 6.06
C LEU A 77 -21.41 14.16 4.74
N GLN A 78 -20.56 13.16 4.53
CA GLN A 78 -19.85 12.98 3.26
C GLN A 78 -20.77 12.51 2.12
N ALA A 79 -21.83 11.76 2.43
CA ALA A 79 -22.86 11.37 1.47
C ALA A 79 -23.79 12.56 1.11
N GLY A 80 -24.16 13.36 2.09
CA GLY A 80 -24.98 14.57 1.92
C GLY A 80 -24.26 15.66 1.14
N ALA A 81 -22.97 15.85 1.36
CA ALA A 81 -22.14 16.78 0.58
C ALA A 81 -21.97 16.38 -0.91
N ARG A 82 -22.31 15.14 -1.28
CA ARG A 82 -22.33 14.65 -2.67
C ARG A 82 -23.71 14.73 -3.34
N SER A 83 -24.73 15.23 -2.63
CA SER A 83 -26.10 15.36 -3.15
C SER A 83 -26.37 16.73 -3.79
N GLY A 84 -25.36 17.30 -4.46
CA GLY A 84 -25.53 18.43 -5.37
C GLY A 84 -25.63 17.92 -6.80
N ASP A 85 -26.87 17.80 -7.31
CA ASP A 85 -27.18 17.52 -8.71
C ASP A 85 -26.58 18.57 -9.66
N PRO A 86 -26.29 18.17 -10.91
CA PRO A 86 -26.88 18.88 -12.05
C PRO A 86 -27.81 17.96 -12.88
N PRO A 87 -28.87 18.51 -13.50
CA PRO A 87 -30.04 17.75 -13.93
C PRO A 87 -29.78 17.05 -15.27
N LEU A 88 -29.66 15.73 -15.28
CA LEU A 88 -29.56 14.98 -16.54
C LEU A 88 -30.39 13.69 -16.50
N ARG A 89 -31.66 13.87 -16.90
CA ARG A 89 -32.50 12.94 -17.66
C ARG A 89 -32.30 11.45 -17.36
N SER A 90 -33.36 10.85 -16.83
CA SER A 90 -33.64 9.42 -16.93
C SER A 90 -33.52 8.97 -18.39
N VAL A 91 -32.40 8.31 -18.71
CA VAL A 91 -32.30 7.45 -19.90
C VAL A 91 -32.01 6.06 -19.37
N ALA A 92 -33.00 5.20 -19.55
CA ALA A 92 -32.97 3.79 -19.30
C ALA A 92 -31.78 3.11 -20.01
N GLY A 93 -31.27 2.04 -19.40
CA GLY A 93 -30.41 1.06 -20.08
C GLY A 93 -28.95 1.04 -19.63
N SER A 94 -28.69 0.36 -18.51
CA SER A 94 -27.53 -0.50 -18.17
C SER A 94 -26.06 -0.11 -18.46
N ALA A 95 -25.73 0.97 -19.18
CA ALA A 95 -24.35 1.37 -19.51
C ALA A 95 -23.72 2.36 -18.51
N ARG A 96 -24.54 3.04 -17.69
CA ARG A 96 -24.11 4.11 -16.77
C ARG A 96 -23.37 3.63 -15.52
N SER A 97 -23.41 2.33 -15.18
CA SER A 97 -22.73 1.83 -13.97
C SER A 97 -21.22 1.67 -14.14
N ARG A 98 -20.74 1.36 -15.36
CA ARG A 98 -19.31 1.19 -15.64
C ARG A 98 -18.57 2.52 -15.69
N LEU A 99 -19.12 3.52 -16.38
CA LEU A 99 -18.54 4.87 -16.40
C LEU A 99 -18.55 5.51 -15.01
N GLY A 100 -19.61 5.33 -14.22
CA GLY A 100 -19.65 5.79 -12.83
C GLY A 100 -18.72 5.02 -11.88
N PHE A 101 -18.39 3.75 -12.20
CA PHE A 101 -17.36 2.98 -11.51
C PHE A 101 -15.97 3.53 -11.83
N TRP A 102 -15.66 3.76 -13.10
CA TRP A 102 -14.38 4.34 -13.53
C TRP A 102 -14.19 5.76 -13.00
N ALA A 103 -15.22 6.61 -13.01
CA ALA A 103 -15.14 7.95 -12.44
C ALA A 103 -14.82 7.94 -10.93
N ARG A 104 -15.42 7.01 -10.17
CA ARG A 104 -15.10 6.82 -8.75
C ARG A 104 -13.71 6.23 -8.52
N GLN A 105 -13.30 5.28 -9.36
CA GLN A 105 -11.97 4.67 -9.29
C GLN A 105 -10.87 5.71 -9.59
N LEU A 106 -11.08 6.55 -10.61
CA LEU A 106 -10.20 7.66 -10.96
C LEU A 106 -10.12 8.71 -9.83
N GLY A 107 -11.24 9.03 -9.19
CA GLY A 107 -11.27 9.92 -8.01
C GLY A 107 -10.50 9.36 -6.80
N ASN A 108 -10.41 8.04 -6.67
CA ASN A 108 -9.71 7.36 -5.57
C ASN A 108 -8.21 7.17 -5.83
N LEU A 109 -7.71 7.40 -7.05
CA LEU A 109 -6.28 7.33 -7.39
C LEU A 109 -5.43 8.26 -6.53
N ASP A 110 -6.00 9.40 -6.14
CA ASP A 110 -5.27 10.41 -5.40
C ASP A 110 -4.97 9.96 -3.96
N HIS A 111 -5.85 9.15 -3.36
CA HIS A 111 -5.80 8.85 -1.93
C HIS A 111 -4.97 7.62 -1.54
N SER A 112 -4.73 6.66 -2.44
CA SER A 112 -3.95 5.46 -2.09
C SER A 112 -2.95 5.03 -3.16
N GLN A 113 -1.73 4.72 -2.71
CA GLN A 113 -0.68 4.14 -3.57
C GLN A 113 -1.14 2.81 -4.17
N PHE A 114 -1.83 1.99 -3.39
CA PHE A 114 -2.36 0.70 -3.83
C PHE A 114 -3.38 0.83 -4.97
N ALA A 115 -4.29 1.80 -4.89
CA ALA A 115 -5.26 2.06 -5.96
C ALA A 115 -4.57 2.49 -7.27
N ARG A 116 -3.49 3.28 -7.18
CA ARG A 116 -2.69 3.65 -8.37
C ARG A 116 -2.05 2.43 -9.01
N GLU A 117 -1.46 1.55 -8.19
CA GLU A 117 -0.86 0.31 -8.68
C GLU A 117 -1.89 -0.60 -9.35
N GLN A 118 -3.07 -0.75 -8.75
CA GLN A 118 -4.15 -1.57 -9.29
C GLN A 118 -4.69 -1.00 -10.60
N THR A 119 -4.95 0.31 -10.68
CA THR A 119 -5.42 0.94 -11.92
C THR A 119 -4.38 0.89 -13.04
N ALA A 120 -3.09 1.05 -12.72
CA ALA A 120 -2.02 0.88 -13.71
C ALA A 120 -1.99 -0.56 -14.27
N GLN A 121 -2.21 -1.57 -13.42
CA GLN A 121 -2.31 -2.97 -13.86
C GLN A 121 -3.53 -3.20 -14.77
N GLU A 122 -4.69 -2.66 -14.40
CA GLU A 122 -5.90 -2.77 -15.21
C GLU A 122 -5.74 -2.08 -16.56
N MET A 123 -5.20 -0.86 -16.60
CA MET A 123 -4.96 -0.11 -17.84
C MET A 123 -3.98 -0.85 -18.76
N ARG A 124 -2.89 -1.40 -18.20
CA ARG A 124 -1.98 -2.27 -18.95
C ARG A 124 -2.69 -3.48 -19.54
N SER A 125 -3.54 -4.15 -18.75
CA SER A 125 -4.25 -5.34 -19.21
C SER A 125 -5.21 -5.01 -20.36
N LEU A 126 -5.86 -3.84 -20.32
CA LEU A 126 -6.73 -3.36 -21.39
C LEU A 126 -5.94 -3.07 -22.66
N MET A 127 -4.82 -2.35 -22.54
CA MET A 127 -3.93 -2.05 -23.67
C MET A 127 -3.35 -3.32 -24.31
N LEU A 128 -3.01 -4.33 -23.50
CA LEU A 128 -2.55 -5.62 -24.02
C LEU A 128 -3.67 -6.36 -24.75
N LYS A 129 -4.89 -6.33 -24.23
CA LYS A 129 -6.05 -6.94 -24.89
C LYS A 129 -6.41 -6.24 -26.20
N THR A 130 -6.32 -4.91 -26.26
CA THR A 130 -6.57 -4.17 -27.50
C THR A 130 -5.50 -4.47 -28.53
N LEU A 131 -4.21 -4.46 -28.15
CA LEU A 131 -3.11 -4.83 -29.07
C LEU A 131 -3.22 -6.28 -29.55
N ALA A 132 -3.56 -7.21 -28.66
CA ALA A 132 -3.82 -8.61 -28.99
C ALA A 132 -4.94 -8.73 -30.02
N HIS A 133 -6.02 -7.95 -29.85
CA HIS A 133 -7.13 -7.95 -30.79
C HIS A 133 -6.74 -7.36 -32.16
N THR A 134 -6.05 -6.21 -32.18
CA THR A 134 -5.62 -5.54 -33.43
C THR A 134 -4.69 -6.43 -34.26
N HIS A 135 -3.77 -7.14 -33.60
CA HIS A 135 -2.81 -8.01 -34.30
C HIS A 135 -3.28 -9.47 -34.43
N GLN A 136 -4.47 -9.81 -33.91
CA GLN A 136 -5.00 -11.19 -33.83
C GLN A 136 -4.01 -12.17 -33.18
N LEU A 137 -3.28 -11.72 -32.16
CA LEU A 137 -2.29 -12.50 -31.43
C LEU A 137 -2.76 -12.79 -30.00
N ASP A 138 -2.26 -13.87 -29.41
CA ASP A 138 -2.48 -14.12 -27.98
C ASP A 138 -1.77 -13.04 -27.13
N PRO A 139 -2.34 -12.58 -26.00
CA PRO A 139 -1.72 -11.57 -25.15
C PRO A 139 -0.30 -11.91 -24.68
N ASN A 140 0.02 -13.20 -24.54
CA ASN A 140 1.37 -13.65 -24.18
C ASN A 140 2.35 -13.52 -25.35
N GLU A 141 1.89 -13.77 -26.57
CA GLU A 141 2.67 -13.58 -27.79
C GLU A 141 2.94 -12.11 -28.07
N VAL A 142 1.98 -11.22 -27.80
CA VAL A 142 2.18 -9.77 -27.87
C VAL A 142 3.29 -9.33 -26.91
N MET A 143 3.28 -9.82 -25.67
CA MET A 143 4.34 -9.53 -24.70
C MET A 143 5.71 -10.08 -25.12
N ALA A 144 5.76 -11.27 -25.72
CA ALA A 144 6.99 -11.85 -26.25
C ALA A 144 7.54 -11.02 -27.43
N ARG A 145 6.67 -10.63 -28.37
CA ARG A 145 7.04 -9.82 -29.54
C ARG A 145 7.41 -8.38 -29.20
N LEU A 146 6.82 -7.84 -28.12
CA LEU A 146 7.19 -6.54 -27.57
C LEU A 146 8.59 -6.59 -26.94
N ARG A 147 8.95 -7.68 -26.25
CA ARG A 147 10.30 -7.85 -25.68
C ARG A 147 11.37 -8.05 -26.76
N SER A 148 11.05 -8.77 -27.84
CA SER A 148 11.96 -8.98 -28.97
C SER A 148 12.07 -7.77 -29.90
N GLY A 149 11.29 -6.71 -29.68
CA GLY A 149 11.30 -5.52 -30.52
C GLY A 149 10.73 -5.73 -31.93
N THR A 150 10.03 -6.84 -32.15
CA THR A 150 9.47 -7.21 -33.47
C THR A 150 8.08 -6.64 -33.71
N LEU A 151 7.45 -6.06 -32.68
CA LEU A 151 6.14 -5.43 -32.80
C LEU A 151 6.32 -3.92 -33.02
N ASN A 152 5.84 -3.41 -34.14
CA ASN A 152 5.92 -1.99 -34.47
C ASN A 152 4.86 -1.21 -33.66
N VAL A 153 5.23 -0.83 -32.44
CA VAL A 153 4.39 -0.05 -31.52
C VAL A 153 5.07 1.31 -31.30
N PRO A 154 4.31 2.42 -31.20
CA PRO A 154 4.89 3.71 -30.88
C PRO A 154 5.77 3.66 -29.62
N PRO A 155 6.93 4.36 -29.62
CA PRO A 155 7.90 4.30 -28.54
C PRO A 155 7.33 4.76 -27.19
N GLU A 156 6.29 5.60 -27.22
CA GLU A 156 5.55 6.07 -26.05
C GLU A 156 4.82 4.93 -25.32
N ILE A 157 4.14 4.06 -26.08
CA ILE A 157 3.40 2.91 -25.55
C ILE A 157 4.39 1.81 -25.14
N GLU A 158 5.50 1.66 -25.88
CA GLU A 158 6.56 0.72 -25.50
C GLU A 158 7.19 1.11 -24.15
N ALA A 159 7.54 2.38 -23.95
CA ALA A 159 8.05 2.88 -22.67
C ALA A 159 7.05 2.64 -21.53
N LEU A 160 5.76 2.84 -21.83
CA LEU A 160 4.65 2.70 -20.90
C LEU A 160 4.35 1.24 -20.51
N LEU A 161 4.54 0.29 -21.43
CA LEU A 161 4.41 -1.15 -21.18
C LEU A 161 5.69 -1.78 -20.62
N ARG A 162 6.86 -1.20 -20.88
CA ARG A 162 8.15 -1.72 -20.39
C ARG A 162 8.47 -1.22 -18.98
N ASN A 163 8.14 0.03 -18.67
CA ASN A 163 8.47 0.65 -17.39
C ASN A 163 7.30 0.65 -16.40
N ARG A 164 7.11 -0.46 -15.68
CA ARG A 164 6.11 -0.57 -14.59
C ARG A 164 6.32 0.48 -13.49
N GLN A 165 7.57 0.88 -13.24
CA GLN A 165 7.93 1.84 -12.19
C GLN A 165 7.85 3.31 -12.66
N GLY A 166 7.89 3.57 -13.96
CA GLY A 166 7.80 4.91 -14.54
C GLY A 166 6.46 5.60 -14.26
N TRP A 167 5.38 4.83 -14.09
CA TRP A 167 4.07 5.36 -13.66
C TRP A 167 4.05 5.85 -12.21
N MET A 168 4.95 5.36 -11.35
CA MET A 168 5.01 5.73 -9.93
C MET A 168 5.97 6.89 -9.67
N GLN A 169 6.93 7.15 -10.57
CA GLN A 169 7.91 8.23 -10.47
C GLN A 169 7.42 9.51 -11.16
N VAL A 170 6.17 9.92 -10.91
CA VAL A 170 5.82 11.33 -11.09
C VAL A 170 6.52 12.06 -9.95
N GLU A 171 7.57 12.80 -10.30
CA GLU A 171 8.48 13.58 -9.44
C GLU A 171 7.84 14.01 -8.11
N GLN A 172 8.21 13.34 -7.01
CA GLN A 172 8.01 13.88 -5.67
C GLN A 172 9.24 14.72 -5.33
N PRO A 173 9.18 16.06 -5.37
CA PRO A 173 10.28 16.88 -4.90
C PRO A 173 10.43 16.69 -3.38
N GLY A 174 11.59 16.15 -2.97
CA GLY A 174 12.12 16.23 -1.60
C GLY A 174 11.51 15.27 -0.57
N SER A 175 11.99 14.04 -0.53
CA SER A 175 11.74 13.09 0.57
C SER A 175 12.82 13.21 1.65
N ALA A 176 12.59 14.10 2.64
CA ALA A 176 13.33 14.11 3.90
C ALA A 176 12.54 13.39 5.01
N HIS A 177 13.21 12.37 5.57
CA HIS A 177 13.01 11.61 6.83
C HIS A 177 11.76 10.70 7.05
N PRO A 178 11.97 9.41 7.42
CA PRO A 178 10.93 8.39 7.52
C PRO A 178 10.00 8.52 8.74
N LEU A 179 10.43 9.15 9.83
CA LEU A 179 9.66 9.27 11.07
C LEU A 179 8.52 10.32 11.00
N ALA A 180 8.58 11.25 10.06
CA ALA A 180 7.58 12.31 9.90
C ALA A 180 6.32 11.89 9.10
N SER A 181 6.25 10.62 8.66
CA SER A 181 5.19 10.12 7.77
C SER A 181 3.94 9.66 8.51
N LEU A 182 4.07 9.10 9.72
CA LEU A 182 2.94 8.67 10.54
C LEU A 182 2.18 9.86 11.13
N TRP A 183 2.90 10.89 11.61
CA TRP A 183 2.27 12.10 12.14
C TRP A 183 1.58 12.93 11.05
N ARG A 184 2.17 13.00 9.86
CA ARG A 184 1.51 13.63 8.69
C ARG A 184 0.29 12.85 8.20
N ARG A 185 0.24 11.52 8.37
CA ARG A 185 -0.98 10.73 8.06
C ARG A 185 -2.13 11.06 9.00
N LEU A 186 -1.84 11.28 10.28
CA LEU A 186 -2.86 11.73 11.25
C LEU A 186 -3.32 13.18 10.97
N CYS A 187 -2.40 14.09 10.66
CA CYS A 187 -2.72 15.49 10.40
C CYS A 187 -3.32 15.75 9.01
N ARG A 188 -3.13 14.86 8.01
CA ARG A 188 -3.75 15.00 6.67
C ARG A 188 -5.26 14.80 6.69
N THR A 189 -5.78 14.05 7.65
CA THR A 189 -7.24 13.95 7.89
C THR A 189 -7.88 15.29 8.30
N PHE A 190 -7.07 16.32 8.59
CA PHE A 190 -7.51 17.64 9.06
C PHE A 190 -7.16 18.82 8.14
N GLN A 191 -6.56 18.61 6.95
CA GLN A 191 -6.22 19.72 6.05
C GLN A 191 -7.19 19.86 4.85
N PRO A 192 -7.73 21.06 4.57
CA PRO A 192 -8.59 21.32 3.42
C PRO A 192 -7.78 21.36 2.11
N ALA A 193 -8.35 20.73 1.08
CA ALA A 193 -7.78 20.48 -0.23
C ALA A 193 -7.51 21.76 -1.07
N ARG A 194 -6.29 22.30 -1.02
CA ARG A 194 -5.89 23.49 -1.80
C ARG A 194 -4.74 23.31 -2.79
N ARG A 195 -4.23 22.09 -3.00
CA ARG A 195 -3.10 21.82 -3.93
C ARG A 195 -3.45 20.92 -5.14
N MET A 196 -4.73 20.65 -5.38
CA MET A 196 -5.18 19.59 -6.32
C MET A 196 -5.55 20.07 -7.73
N THR A 197 -5.63 21.37 -8.00
CA THR A 197 -6.04 21.90 -9.31
C THR A 197 -4.96 21.74 -10.39
N ASP A 198 -3.69 21.89 -10.03
CA ASP A 198 -2.61 21.92 -11.03
C ASP A 198 -2.23 20.52 -11.52
N GLN A 199 -2.37 19.49 -10.68
CA GLN A 199 -2.00 18.11 -11.01
C GLN A 199 -3.08 17.39 -11.83
N ALA A 200 -4.35 17.74 -11.64
CA ALA A 200 -5.45 17.25 -12.47
C ALA A 200 -5.35 17.77 -13.91
N ALA A 201 -4.85 19.00 -14.11
CA ALA A 201 -4.66 19.59 -15.43
C ALA A 201 -3.65 18.79 -16.28
N HIS A 202 -2.49 18.44 -15.71
CA HIS A 202 -1.44 17.72 -16.43
C HIS A 202 -1.83 16.26 -16.79
N LEU A 203 -2.70 15.61 -15.99
CA LEU A 203 -3.23 14.29 -16.34
C LEU A 203 -4.26 14.38 -17.47
N ASN A 204 -5.04 15.45 -17.51
CA ASN A 204 -6.03 15.68 -18.56
C ASN A 204 -5.36 15.87 -19.93
N ASP A 205 -4.22 16.58 -19.97
CA ASP A 205 -3.45 16.77 -21.20
C ASP A 205 -2.88 15.45 -21.75
N LYS A 206 -2.37 14.58 -20.88
CA LYS A 206 -1.90 13.24 -21.30
C LYS A 206 -3.02 12.33 -21.77
N LEU A 207 -4.19 12.41 -21.13
CA LEU A 207 -5.35 11.62 -21.53
C LEU A 207 -5.88 12.07 -22.90
N LYS A 208 -5.88 13.38 -23.16
CA LYS A 208 -6.30 13.95 -24.44
C LYS A 208 -5.40 13.49 -25.59
N ALA A 209 -4.08 13.52 -25.40
CA ALA A 209 -3.13 13.03 -26.40
C ALA A 209 -3.33 11.53 -26.73
N ALA A 210 -3.64 10.71 -25.71
CA ALA A 210 -3.91 9.29 -25.92
C ALA A 210 -5.25 9.03 -26.66
N ILE A 211 -6.27 9.85 -26.41
CA ILE A 211 -7.56 9.78 -27.11
C ILE A 211 -7.41 10.22 -28.56
N ASP A 212 -6.74 11.35 -28.82
CA ASP A 212 -6.48 11.87 -30.17
C ASP A 212 -5.70 10.85 -31.03
N TYR A 213 -4.75 10.13 -30.43
CA TYR A 213 -4.02 9.06 -31.11
C TYR A 213 -4.92 7.87 -31.50
N VAL A 214 -5.77 7.41 -30.57
CA VAL A 214 -6.70 6.30 -30.83
C VAL A 214 -7.74 6.70 -31.89
N GLU A 215 -8.22 7.94 -31.86
CA GLU A 215 -9.17 8.47 -32.84
C GLU A 215 -8.54 8.60 -34.23
N ALA A 216 -7.30 9.09 -34.32
CA ALA A 216 -6.55 9.14 -35.58
C ALA A 216 -6.32 7.74 -36.19
N GLN A 217 -6.15 6.72 -35.34
CA GLN A 217 -5.90 5.35 -35.79
C GLN A 217 -7.18 4.62 -36.21
N LEU A 218 -8.31 4.95 -35.58
CA LEU A 218 -9.63 4.45 -35.97
C LEU A 218 -10.16 5.14 -37.24
N GLY A 219 -9.94 6.46 -37.38
CA GLY A 219 -10.37 7.23 -38.55
C GLY A 219 -9.65 6.87 -39.87
N ASN A 220 -8.49 6.22 -39.79
CA ASN A 220 -7.71 5.78 -40.95
C ASN A 220 -8.02 4.33 -41.40
N SER A 221 -9.04 3.70 -40.80
CA SER A 221 -9.40 2.28 -41.03
C SER A 221 -10.76 2.08 -41.72
N THR A 222 -11.37 3.15 -42.21
CA THR A 222 -12.52 3.16 -43.16
C THR A 222 -12.07 3.62 -44.52
#